data_AF-A0A5Q0GZY6-F1
#
_entry.id   AF-A0A5Q0GZY6-F1
#
_cell.length_a   1.000
_cell.length_b   1.000
_cell.length_c   1.000
_cell.angle_alpha   90.00
_cell.angle_beta   90.00
_cell.angle_gamma   90.00
#
_symmetry.space_group_name_H-M   'P 1'
#
loop_
_entity.id
_entity.type
_entity.pdbx_description
1 polymer ?
#
loop_
_entity_poly.entity_id
_entity_poly.type
_entity_poly.pdbx_seq_one_letter_code
_entity_poly.pdbx_strand_id
1 'polypeptide(L)'
;MTNMTRRDVLRYTATAALVTATAAGYANLTASGAAADQGAPTDPRDFEEDYRGKKIKGEHDKANGKHKVHINGRKLGVAQVELPVAPESTATYTAVISTVNHFEPIPLDEGPHKDGLKRLAKLAVDQLGDQELTQHADHEHHS
;
A
#
# COMPACT_ATOMS: atom_id res chain seq x y z
N MET A 1 5.76 -36.92 -33.63
CA MET A 1 5.41 -35.49 -33.59
C MET A 1 5.14 -35.13 -32.14
N THR A 2 6.11 -34.51 -31.47
CA THR A 2 6.08 -34.19 -30.04
C THR A 2 5.25 -32.93 -29.82
N ASN A 3 4.03 -33.08 -29.30
CA ASN A 3 3.18 -31.95 -28.90
C ASN A 3 3.68 -31.39 -27.57
N MET A 4 4.62 -30.44 -27.62
CA MET A 4 4.97 -29.62 -26.46
C MET A 4 3.87 -28.59 -26.25
N THR A 5 3.17 -28.68 -25.10
CA THR A 5 2.10 -27.74 -24.78
C THR A 5 2.69 -26.45 -24.19
N ARG A 6 2.05 -25.30 -24.45
CA ARG A 6 2.49 -23.95 -24.02
C ARG A 6 2.75 -23.80 -22.51
N ARG A 7 2.33 -24.78 -21.72
CA ARG A 7 2.45 -24.84 -20.26
C ARG A 7 3.86 -25.21 -19.77
N ASP A 8 4.70 -25.81 -20.63
CA ASP A 8 6.09 -26.19 -20.28
C ASP A 8 7.09 -25.04 -20.45
N VAL A 9 6.78 -24.03 -21.27
CA VAL A 9 7.69 -22.88 -21.51
C VAL A 9 7.74 -21.93 -20.32
N LEU A 10 6.68 -21.85 -19.49
CA LEU A 10 6.65 -20.91 -18.36
C LEU A 10 7.37 -21.40 -17.09
N ARG A 11 7.84 -22.65 -17.04
CA ARG A 11 8.50 -23.21 -15.85
C ARG A 11 10.01 -22.99 -15.80
N TYR A 12 10.60 -22.27 -16.75
CA TYR A 12 12.06 -22.28 -16.96
C TYR A 12 12.81 -20.96 -16.65
N THR A 13 12.19 -19.97 -16.01
CA THR A 13 12.88 -18.70 -15.71
C THR A 13 12.86 -18.38 -14.22
N ALA A 14 13.62 -19.16 -13.45
CA ALA A 14 13.99 -18.82 -12.08
C ALA A 14 15.47 -19.18 -11.89
N THR A 15 16.37 -18.18 -11.89
CA THR A 15 17.66 -18.24 -11.16
C THR A 15 18.46 -16.92 -11.22
N ALA A 16 18.91 -16.50 -10.02
CA ALA A 16 20.09 -15.69 -9.69
C ALA A 16 19.99 -14.14 -9.89
N ALA A 17 20.55 -13.26 -9.05
CA ALA A 17 21.63 -13.42 -8.07
C ALA A 17 21.65 -12.28 -7.01
N LEU A 18 22.16 -12.67 -5.83
CA LEU A 18 23.02 -11.98 -4.85
C LEU A 18 22.87 -10.49 -4.49
N VAL A 19 22.85 -10.32 -3.17
CA VAL A 19 23.12 -9.15 -2.34
C VAL A 19 24.55 -8.63 -2.53
N THR A 20 24.69 -7.32 -2.70
CA THR A 20 25.91 -6.57 -2.36
C THR A 20 25.55 -5.35 -1.53
N ALA A 21 25.98 -5.36 -0.27
CA ALA A 21 25.88 -4.25 0.65
C ALA A 21 26.95 -3.19 0.32
N THR A 22 26.52 -1.95 0.07
CA THR A 22 27.38 -0.77 0.01
C THR A 22 26.91 0.23 1.05
N ALA A 23 27.44 0.14 2.27
CA ALA A 23 27.33 1.19 3.27
C ALA A 23 28.45 2.21 2.99
N ALA A 24 28.13 3.23 2.19
CA ALA A 24 29.02 4.35 1.93
C ALA A 24 28.27 5.66 2.15
N GLY A 25 28.51 6.25 3.33
CA GLY A 25 28.68 7.69 3.51
C GLY A 25 27.47 8.60 3.44
N TYR A 26 27.61 9.71 4.17
CA TYR A 26 26.88 10.98 4.06
C TYR A 26 25.55 11.10 4.80
N ALA A 27 25.64 11.63 6.02
CA ALA A 27 24.70 12.62 6.55
C ALA A 27 25.42 13.46 7.63
N ASN A 28 26.45 14.20 7.23
CA ASN A 28 26.43 15.66 7.26
C ASN A 28 25.06 16.35 7.37
N LEU A 29 25.07 17.45 8.14
CA LEU A 29 24.04 18.46 8.40
C LEU A 29 22.93 18.11 9.40
N THR A 30 23.28 18.34 10.67
CA THR A 30 22.38 18.85 11.70
C THR A 30 21.61 20.09 11.19
N ALA A 31 20.39 19.88 10.73
CA ALA A 31 19.39 20.95 10.62
C ALA A 31 18.53 20.91 11.89
N SER A 32 18.70 21.94 12.73
CA SER A 32 17.76 22.27 13.79
C SER A 32 16.39 22.53 13.19
N GLY A 33 15.37 21.78 13.63
CA GLY A 33 14.00 22.03 13.21
C GLY A 33 13.00 21.11 13.90
N ALA A 34 12.30 21.69 14.88
CA ALA A 34 11.06 21.21 15.49
C ALA A 34 11.10 19.84 16.19
N ALA A 35 11.13 19.88 17.53
CA ALA A 35 10.64 18.79 18.35
C ALA A 35 9.15 18.54 18.00
N ALA A 36 8.88 17.51 17.19
CA ALA A 36 7.56 16.94 17.08
C ALA A 36 7.35 15.99 18.28
N ASP A 37 6.40 16.39 19.11
CA ASP A 37 5.67 15.62 20.10
C ASP A 37 5.80 14.09 19.91
N GLN A 38 6.50 13.42 20.85
CA GLN A 38 6.54 11.95 20.89
C GLN A 38 5.23 11.44 21.50
N GLY A 39 4.15 11.57 20.73
CA GLY A 39 2.90 10.86 20.98
C GLY A 39 3.12 9.35 20.89
N ALA A 40 2.27 8.59 21.60
CA ALA A 40 2.18 7.13 21.59
C ALA A 40 2.46 6.54 20.19
N PRO A 41 3.03 5.31 20.08
CA PRO A 41 3.38 4.71 18.79
C PRO A 41 2.18 4.80 17.84
N THR A 42 2.23 5.78 16.96
CA THR A 42 1.22 6.02 15.94
C THR A 42 1.26 4.78 15.07
N ASP A 43 0.11 4.15 14.90
CA ASP A 43 0.03 3.01 13.99
C ASP A 43 0.60 3.47 12.65
N PRO A 44 1.48 2.74 11.96
CA PRO A 44 2.00 3.17 10.66
C PRO A 44 0.88 3.44 9.63
N ARG A 45 -0.32 2.89 9.88
CA ARG A 45 -1.55 3.10 9.11
C ARG A 45 -2.23 4.44 9.42
N ASP A 46 -1.94 5.07 10.55
CA ASP A 46 -2.40 6.40 10.94
C ASP A 46 -1.40 7.45 10.45
N PHE A 47 -1.77 8.24 9.44
CA PHE A 47 -0.91 9.28 8.89
C PHE A 47 -1.72 10.47 8.38
N GLU A 48 -1.10 11.66 8.37
CA GLU A 48 -1.62 12.83 7.68
C GLU A 48 -0.44 13.57 7.03
N GLU A 49 -0.44 13.70 5.70
CA GLU A 49 0.58 14.46 4.96
C GLU A 49 0.01 15.08 3.69
N ASP A 50 0.68 16.09 3.14
CA ASP A 50 0.36 16.65 1.83
C ASP A 50 1.20 15.96 0.75
N TYR A 51 0.53 15.35 -0.24
CA TYR A 51 1.16 14.68 -1.37
C TYR A 51 0.63 15.24 -2.69
N ARG A 52 1.53 15.74 -3.54
CA ARG A 52 1.20 16.37 -4.84
C ARG A 52 0.12 17.46 -4.74
N GLY A 53 0.15 18.25 -3.66
CA GLY A 53 -0.82 19.32 -3.42
C GLY A 53 -2.19 18.85 -2.94
N LYS A 54 -2.35 17.57 -2.59
CA LYS A 54 -3.55 17.02 -1.96
C LYS A 54 -3.22 16.53 -0.56
N LYS A 55 -4.07 16.85 0.42
CA LYS A 55 -3.95 16.34 1.78
C LYS A 55 -4.41 14.88 1.81
N ILE A 56 -3.51 13.96 2.15
CA ILE A 56 -3.83 12.55 2.34
C ILE A 56 -3.85 12.21 3.83
N LYS A 57 -4.83 11.43 4.26
CA LYS A 57 -4.97 10.98 5.64
C LYS A 57 -5.34 9.50 5.69
N GLY A 58 -4.57 8.70 6.41
CA GLY A 58 -4.90 7.31 6.75
C GLY A 58 -5.36 7.23 8.19
N GLU A 59 -6.41 6.44 8.44
CA GLU A 59 -6.87 6.11 9.78
C GLU A 59 -7.11 4.61 9.89
N HIS A 60 -6.58 4.00 10.95
CA HIS A 60 -6.82 2.61 11.30
C HIS A 60 -7.74 2.51 12.51
N ASP A 61 -8.93 1.96 12.28
CA ASP A 61 -9.87 1.65 13.34
C ASP A 61 -9.48 0.32 13.98
N LYS A 62 -8.73 0.39 15.10
CA LYS A 62 -8.31 -0.80 15.88
C LYS A 62 -9.48 -1.58 16.47
N ALA A 63 -10.66 -0.96 16.65
CA ALA A 63 -11.82 -1.62 17.24
C ALA A 63 -12.59 -2.47 16.21
N ASN A 64 -12.65 -2.00 14.96
CA ASN A 64 -13.38 -2.69 13.89
C ASN A 64 -12.46 -3.39 12.87
N GLY A 65 -11.14 -3.23 12.99
CA GLY A 65 -10.17 -3.71 12.01
C GLY A 65 -10.27 -3.02 10.65
N LYS A 66 -10.98 -1.88 10.56
CA LYS A 66 -11.23 -1.18 9.31
C LYS A 66 -10.12 -0.16 9.00
N HIS A 67 -9.92 0.09 7.71
CA HIS A 67 -9.00 1.11 7.22
C HIS A 67 -9.77 2.20 6.49
N LYS A 68 -9.47 3.45 6.79
CA LYS A 68 -10.06 4.61 6.12
C LYS A 68 -8.96 5.44 5.52
N VAL A 69 -9.18 5.88 4.28
CA VAL A 69 -8.29 6.81 3.59
C VAL A 69 -9.09 8.02 3.19
N HIS A 70 -8.54 9.21 3.40
CA HIS A 70 -9.13 10.47 2.96
C HIS A 70 -8.15 11.21 2.06
N ILE A 71 -8.67 11.82 0.99
CA ILE A 71 -7.93 12.69 0.08
C ILE A 71 -8.68 14.03 0.00
N ASN A 72 -8.03 15.13 0.36
CA ASN A 72 -8.63 16.47 0.51
C ASN A 72 -9.90 16.46 1.38
N GLY A 73 -9.89 15.66 2.46
CA GLY A 73 -11.03 15.52 3.37
C GLY A 73 -12.19 14.68 2.83
N ARG A 74 -12.07 14.10 1.64
CA ARG A 74 -13.07 13.17 1.08
C ARG A 74 -12.67 11.72 1.32
N LYS A 75 -13.61 10.89 1.76
CA LYS A 75 -13.36 9.48 2.04
C LYS A 75 -13.21 8.69 0.74
N LEU A 76 -12.19 7.84 0.71
CA LEU A 76 -11.94 6.83 -0.31
C LEU A 76 -12.45 5.48 0.21
N GLY A 77 -13.25 4.81 -0.60
CA GLY A 77 -13.68 3.43 -0.37
C GLY A 77 -12.47 2.51 -0.44
N VAL A 78 -12.18 1.85 0.67
CA VAL A 78 -11.10 0.87 0.81
C VAL A 78 -11.71 -0.44 1.26
N ALA A 79 -11.35 -1.53 0.61
CA ALA A 79 -11.74 -2.87 1.00
C ALA A 79 -10.50 -3.69 1.33
N GLN A 80 -10.61 -4.49 2.38
CA GLN A 80 -9.60 -5.45 2.79
C GLN A 80 -9.92 -6.79 2.12
N VAL A 81 -8.91 -7.40 1.51
CA VAL A 81 -9.00 -8.70 0.86
C VAL A 81 -7.89 -9.60 1.37
N GLU A 82 -8.22 -10.86 1.65
CA GLU A 82 -7.25 -11.87 2.06
C GLU A 82 -6.85 -12.69 0.82
N LEU A 83 -5.56 -12.68 0.49
CA LEU A 83 -5.04 -13.29 -0.72
C LEU A 83 -4.04 -14.40 -0.38
N PRO A 84 -4.04 -15.53 -1.11
CA PRO A 84 -3.05 -16.57 -0.91
C PRO A 84 -1.67 -16.09 -1.38
N VAL A 85 -0.62 -16.40 -0.60
CA VAL A 85 0.77 -16.03 -0.94
C VAL A 85 1.24 -16.69 -2.24
N ALA A 86 0.69 -17.86 -2.55
CA ALA A 86 0.92 -18.60 -3.79
C ALA A 86 -0.34 -19.43 -4.14
N PRO A 87 -0.55 -19.84 -5.40
CA PRO A 87 -1.78 -20.52 -5.84
C PRO A 87 -2.18 -21.77 -5.04
N GLU A 88 -1.21 -22.45 -4.42
CA GLU A 88 -1.42 -23.67 -3.63
C GLU A 88 -1.07 -23.49 -2.15
N SER A 89 -0.89 -22.24 -1.70
CA SER A 89 -0.51 -21.92 -0.33
C SER A 89 -1.74 -21.80 0.56
N THR A 90 -1.70 -22.44 1.73
CA THR A 90 -2.67 -22.17 2.81
C THR A 90 -2.35 -20.89 3.58
N ALA A 91 -1.14 -20.35 3.41
CA ALA A 91 -0.78 -19.06 3.96
C ALA A 91 -1.36 -17.94 3.10
N THR A 92 -2.04 -17.01 3.76
CA THR A 92 -2.64 -15.81 3.19
C THR A 92 -1.93 -14.56 3.71
N TYR A 93 -2.09 -13.46 2.98
CA TYR A 93 -1.71 -12.13 3.43
C TYR A 93 -2.88 -11.17 3.24
N THR A 94 -2.97 -10.19 4.14
CA THR A 94 -3.95 -9.12 4.01
C THR A 94 -3.48 -8.11 2.99
N ALA A 95 -4.35 -7.78 2.03
CA ALA A 95 -4.16 -6.68 1.09
C ALA A 95 -5.33 -5.71 1.15
N VAL A 96 -5.09 -4.47 0.71
CA VAL A 96 -6.10 -3.44 0.54
C VAL A 96 -6.23 -3.05 -0.92
N ILE A 97 -7.46 -2.89 -1.35
CA ILE A 97 -7.85 -2.34 -2.65
C ILE A 97 -8.69 -1.09 -2.42
N SER A 98 -8.74 -0.20 -3.41
CA SER A 98 -9.59 0.99 -3.35
C SER A 98 -10.53 1.07 -4.55
N THR A 99 -11.54 1.93 -4.47
CA THR A 99 -12.45 2.19 -5.59
C THR A 99 -11.71 2.70 -6.84
N VAL A 100 -10.58 3.39 -6.66
CA VAL A 100 -9.75 3.88 -7.78
C VAL A 100 -8.75 2.81 -8.24
N ASN A 101 -8.20 2.04 -7.29
CA ASN A 101 -7.25 0.97 -7.56
C ASN A 101 -7.78 -0.39 -7.07
N HIS A 102 -8.69 -0.98 -7.86
CA HIS A 102 -9.36 -2.24 -7.50
C HIS A 102 -8.57 -3.49 -7.95
N PHE A 103 -7.77 -3.39 -9.02
CA PHE A 103 -7.14 -4.54 -9.67
C PHE A 103 -5.71 -4.82 -9.22
N GLU A 104 -5.10 -3.92 -8.44
CA GLU A 104 -3.76 -4.08 -7.91
C GLU A 104 -3.80 -4.04 -6.37
N PRO A 105 -4.03 -5.18 -5.70
CA PRO A 105 -4.04 -5.25 -4.24
C PRO A 105 -2.69 -4.89 -3.66
N ILE A 106 -2.68 -4.00 -2.67
CA ILE A 106 -1.48 -3.57 -1.98
C ILE A 106 -1.42 -4.28 -0.63
N PRO A 107 -0.33 -4.99 -0.29
CA PRO A 107 -0.17 -5.60 1.02
C PRO A 107 -0.43 -4.57 2.12
N LEU A 108 -1.35 -4.88 3.03
CA LEU A 108 -1.58 -4.07 4.20
C LEU A 108 -0.34 -4.12 5.09
N ASP A 109 -0.17 -3.09 5.92
CA ASP A 109 0.93 -2.89 6.86
C ASP A 109 1.08 -4.02 7.90
N GLU A 110 1.51 -5.20 7.46
CA GLU A 110 1.74 -6.40 8.24
C GLU A 110 3.18 -6.89 8.00
N GLY A 111 3.91 -7.14 9.10
CA GLY A 111 5.27 -7.68 9.04
C GLY A 111 6.28 -6.74 8.35
N PRO A 112 6.94 -7.17 7.24
CA PRO A 112 7.92 -6.35 6.53
C PRO A 112 7.28 -5.27 5.63
N HIS A 113 5.97 -5.34 5.40
CA HIS A 113 5.24 -4.36 4.60
C HIS A 113 4.95 -3.16 5.50
N LYS A 114 5.71 -2.08 5.30
CA LYS A 114 5.49 -0.78 5.93
C LYS A 114 4.95 0.20 4.90
N ASP A 115 4.11 1.11 5.37
CA ASP A 115 3.43 2.15 4.61
C ASP A 115 2.52 1.67 3.46
N GLY A 116 1.93 0.47 3.55
CA GLY A 116 0.99 -0.10 2.58
C GLY A 116 -0.26 0.77 2.38
N LEU A 117 -0.91 1.20 3.47
CA LEU A 117 -2.08 2.08 3.38
C LEU A 117 -1.71 3.46 2.82
N LYS A 118 -0.52 3.96 3.18
CA LYS A 118 0.05 5.20 2.66
C LYS A 118 0.36 5.11 1.16
N ARG A 119 0.88 3.97 0.70
CA ARG A 119 1.12 3.69 -0.71
C ARG A 119 -0.17 3.65 -1.50
N LEU A 120 -1.24 3.07 -0.96
CA LEU A 120 -2.58 3.10 -1.56
C LEU A 120 -3.07 4.54 -1.73
N ALA A 121 -2.92 5.38 -0.71
CA ALA A 121 -3.33 6.79 -0.77
C ALA A 121 -2.55 7.56 -1.85
N LYS A 122 -1.23 7.35 -1.93
CA LYS A 122 -0.37 7.97 -2.97
C LYS A 122 -0.75 7.51 -4.38
N LEU A 123 -0.96 6.21 -4.56
CA LEU A 123 -1.42 5.65 -5.84
C LEU A 123 -2.77 6.23 -6.25
N ALA A 124 -3.71 6.36 -5.31
CA ALA A 124 -5.00 6.98 -5.59
C ALA A 124 -4.85 8.45 -6.02
N VAL A 125 -3.97 9.23 -5.37
CA VAL A 125 -3.64 10.60 -5.81
C VAL A 125 -3.01 10.60 -7.19
N ASP A 126 -2.08 9.67 -7.45
CA ASP A 126 -1.38 9.59 -8.74
C ASP A 126 -2.34 9.25 -9.89
N GLN A 127 -3.32 8.39 -9.63
CA GLN A 127 -4.35 7.99 -10.58
C GLN A 127 -5.43 9.07 -10.79
N LEU A 128 -5.74 9.85 -9.74
CA LEU A 128 -6.63 11.01 -9.83
C LEU A 128 -5.99 12.19 -10.58
N GLY A 129 -4.67 12.37 -10.45
CA GLY A 129 -3.97 13.52 -11.01
C GLY A 129 -4.56 14.85 -10.50
N ASP A 130 -5.05 15.69 -11.42
CA ASP A 130 -5.66 16.97 -11.07
C ASP A 130 -7.13 16.85 -10.61
N GLN A 131 -7.74 15.67 -10.76
CA GLN A 131 -9.14 15.45 -10.38
C GLN A 131 -9.32 15.30 -8.85
N GLU A 132 -10.53 15.56 -8.37
CA GLU A 132 -10.93 15.30 -6.98
C GLU A 132 -11.73 14.01 -6.86
N LEU A 133 -11.70 13.37 -5.68
CA LEU A 133 -12.61 12.28 -5.38
C LEU A 133 -14.06 12.76 -5.46
N THR A 134 -14.90 12.02 -6.18
CA THR A 134 -16.34 12.26 -6.19
C THR A 134 -16.97 11.76 -4.90
N GLN A 135 -18.19 12.21 -4.60
CA GLN A 135 -18.92 11.76 -3.41
C GLN A 135 -19.23 10.26 -3.42
N HIS A 136 -19.22 9.63 -4.60
CA HIS A 136 -19.45 8.19 -4.77
C HIS A 136 -18.19 7.34 -4.62
N ALA A 137 -17.02 7.97 -4.46
CA ALA A 137 -15.76 7.26 -4.28
C ALA A 137 -15.64 6.58 -2.90
N ASP A 138 -16.60 6.81 -2.00
CA ASP A 138 -16.69 6.17 -0.68
C ASP A 138 -17.42 4.80 -0.71
N HIS A 139 -17.87 4.33 -1.88
CA HIS A 139 -18.51 3.01 -1.94
C HIS A 139 -17.49 1.90 -1.66
N GLU A 140 -17.60 1.33 -0.47
CA GLU A 140 -16.93 0.09 -0.07
C GLU A 140 -17.62 -1.09 -0.79
N HIS A 141 -16.83 -1.95 -1.45
CA HIS A 141 -17.33 -3.21 -1.94
C HIS A 141 -17.54 -4.16 -0.75
N HIS A 142 -18.80 -4.37 -0.38
CA HIS A 142 -19.18 -5.50 0.46
C HIS A 142 -19.11 -6.77 -0.40
N SER A 143 -18.07 -7.58 -0.18
CA SER A 143 -17.99 -8.95 -0.69
C SER A 143 -18.66 -9.94 0.26
#